data_AF-D7IEJ0-F1
#
_entry.id   AF-D7IEJ0-F1
#
_cell.length_a   1.000
_cell.length_b   1.000
_cell.length_c   1.000
_cell.angle_alpha   90.00
_cell.angle_beta   90.00
_cell.angle_gamma   90.00
#
_symmetry.space_group_name_H-M   'P 1'
#
loop_
_entity.id
_entity.type
_entity.pdbx_description
1 polymer ?
#
loop_
_entity_poly.entity_id
_entity_poly.type
_entity_poly.pdbx_seq_one_letter_code
_entity_poly.pdbx_strand_id
1 'polypeptide(L)'
;MKNIYYLFLGLMTILGVAACNNEWEDEQYLLQASFKANVTDQGVTTTYVRFNSGGVVKYNLPILMSGSTVNTQNRTIHIGLDPDTLAVLNEEQYGHREELYFRQLPSQYYNMPETVEMLAGESLAVLPVEFTLDESLDQSDKWVLPLQILTDPSYDYQANPRKYYRRAMLHLLPFNDYSGLYDASQYKCYLEGDKTVPLTVESTRAYVVDDNTIFIYAGTRDIDYLDRKQYKVFIRFTDEIVDLQTKKLEVWSDNDEIKLTTSGIQSYSISEEMDPLKVYLKKIFITLNLNYSFKDITQIPGASINYQVEGSLSMLRQLNTLIPDEDQQIQW
;
A
#
# COMPACT_ATOMS: atom_id res chain seq x y z
N MET A 1 44.41 -39.21 41.16
CA MET A 1 43.88 -38.34 40.10
C MET A 1 42.43 -38.62 39.69
N LYS A 2 41.84 -39.82 39.87
CA LYS A 2 40.42 -40.06 39.53
C LYS A 2 39.39 -39.32 40.42
N ASN A 3 39.70 -39.10 41.70
CA ASN A 3 38.73 -38.48 42.65
C ASN A 3 38.57 -36.96 42.50
N ILE A 4 39.53 -36.26 41.88
CA ILE A 4 39.42 -34.82 41.60
C ILE A 4 38.54 -34.56 40.38
N TYR A 5 38.55 -35.43 39.38
CA TYR A 5 37.67 -35.32 38.21
C TYR A 5 36.19 -35.47 38.57
N TYR A 6 35.84 -36.34 39.52
CA TYR A 6 34.46 -36.45 40.01
C TYR A 6 34.00 -35.21 40.79
N LEU A 7 34.93 -34.52 41.48
CA LEU A 7 34.63 -33.27 42.18
C LEU A 7 34.37 -32.12 41.19
N PHE A 8 35.16 -32.03 40.11
CA PHE A 8 34.94 -31.06 39.03
C PHE A 8 33.69 -31.36 38.20
N LEU A 9 33.36 -32.64 37.97
CA LEU A 9 32.14 -33.05 37.26
C LEU A 9 30.88 -32.77 38.09
N GLY A 10 30.96 -32.92 39.42
CA GLY A 10 29.91 -32.55 40.37
C GLY A 10 29.67 -31.03 40.46
N LEU A 11 30.74 -30.23 40.39
CA LEU A 11 30.62 -28.76 40.40
C LEU A 11 30.03 -28.21 39.09
N MET A 12 30.37 -28.82 37.94
CA MET A 12 29.78 -28.49 36.62
C MET A 12 28.31 -28.89 36.50
N THR A 13 27.88 -29.96 37.17
CA THR A 13 26.47 -30.37 37.17
C THR A 13 25.59 -29.49 38.06
N ILE A 14 26.14 -28.90 39.13
CA ILE A 14 25.40 -27.95 39.99
C ILE A 14 25.26 -26.57 39.32
N LEU A 15 26.25 -26.15 38.51
CA LEU A 15 26.17 -24.91 37.71
C LEU A 15 25.26 -25.02 36.48
N GLY A 16 25.01 -26.25 35.99
CA GLY A 16 24.12 -26.48 34.84
C GLY A 16 22.62 -26.42 35.16
N VAL A 17 22.22 -26.51 36.44
CA VAL A 17 20.80 -26.49 36.85
C VAL A 17 20.27 -25.07 37.15
N ALA A 18 21.16 -24.09 37.26
CA ALA A 18 20.78 -22.68 37.43
C ALA A 18 20.59 -21.93 36.08
N ALA A 19 20.83 -22.61 34.94
CA ALA A 19 20.72 -22.03 33.60
C ALA A 19 19.39 -22.33 32.89
N CYS A 20 18.45 -23.04 33.54
CA CYS A 20 17.04 -22.96 33.16
C CYS A 20 16.48 -21.69 33.78
N ASN A 21 16.85 -20.56 33.18
CA ASN A 21 16.31 -19.26 33.54
C ASN A 21 14.80 -19.29 33.23
N ASN A 22 13.97 -18.85 34.17
CA ASN A 22 12.53 -18.63 33.98
C ASN A 22 12.26 -17.41 33.07
N GLU A 23 13.10 -17.17 32.06
CA GLU A 23 12.98 -16.05 31.11
C GLU A 23 11.61 -16.06 30.40
N TRP A 24 11.02 -17.24 30.20
CA TRP A 24 9.69 -17.38 29.61
C TRP A 24 8.55 -17.07 30.58
N GLU A 25 8.75 -17.16 31.89
CA GLU A 25 7.74 -16.71 32.85
C GLU A 25 7.67 -15.18 32.82
N ASP A 26 8.82 -14.49 32.87
CA ASP A 26 8.85 -13.01 32.90
C ASP A 26 8.36 -12.36 31.59
N GLU A 27 8.67 -12.93 30.42
CA GLU A 27 8.15 -12.43 29.13
C GLU A 27 6.62 -12.56 29.00
N GLN A 28 6.02 -13.55 29.69
CA GLN A 28 4.61 -13.87 29.58
C GLN A 28 3.71 -12.94 30.42
N TYR A 29 4.26 -12.25 31.43
CA TYR A 29 3.55 -11.33 32.32
C TYR A 29 3.54 -9.87 31.86
N LEU A 30 4.27 -9.51 30.81
CA LEU A 30 4.42 -8.14 30.35
C LEU A 30 3.29 -7.77 29.38
N LEU A 31 2.50 -6.76 29.77
CA LEU A 31 1.51 -6.12 28.89
C LEU A 31 2.24 -5.26 27.85
N GLN A 32 2.20 -5.70 26.61
CA GLN A 32 2.91 -5.10 25.49
C GLN A 32 1.96 -4.49 24.47
N ALA A 33 2.13 -3.20 24.20
CA ALA A 33 1.37 -2.48 23.19
C ALA A 33 1.92 -2.76 21.77
N SER A 34 1.04 -3.06 20.82
CA SER A 34 1.39 -3.29 19.41
C SER A 34 0.31 -2.78 18.46
N PHE A 35 0.71 -2.35 17.26
CA PHE A 35 -0.23 -2.17 16.16
C PHE A 35 -0.65 -3.54 15.60
N LYS A 36 -1.91 -3.66 15.18
CA LYS A 36 -2.38 -4.79 14.38
C LYS A 36 -2.43 -4.38 12.92
N ALA A 37 -1.33 -4.64 12.21
CA ALA A 37 -1.16 -4.31 10.81
C ALA A 37 -0.60 -5.52 10.04
N ASN A 38 -1.11 -5.78 8.84
CA ASN A 38 -0.61 -6.87 7.99
C ASN A 38 0.59 -6.33 7.20
N VAL A 39 1.80 -6.69 7.63
CA VAL A 39 3.04 -6.20 7.03
C VAL A 39 3.39 -7.04 5.80
N THR A 40 3.72 -6.39 4.70
CA THR A 40 4.18 -7.00 3.44
C THR A 40 5.67 -7.34 3.51
N ASP A 41 6.17 -8.05 2.49
CA ASP A 41 7.60 -8.38 2.38
C ASP A 41 8.52 -7.14 2.31
N GLN A 42 7.96 -5.98 1.91
CA GLN A 42 8.65 -4.68 1.88
C GLN A 42 8.67 -3.97 3.24
N GLY A 43 8.12 -4.59 4.30
CA GLY A 43 8.08 -4.00 5.65
C GLY A 43 7.02 -2.90 5.83
N VAL A 44 6.10 -2.74 4.88
CA VAL A 44 5.00 -1.76 4.91
C VAL A 44 3.64 -2.43 5.04
N THR A 45 2.62 -1.68 5.44
CA THR A 45 1.22 -2.13 5.45
C THR A 45 0.43 -1.34 4.43
N THR A 46 -0.07 -2.05 3.42
CA THR A 46 -0.95 -1.44 2.42
C THR A 46 -2.22 -0.92 3.07
N THR A 47 -2.47 0.37 2.89
CA THR A 47 -3.59 1.09 3.50
C THR A 47 -4.42 1.71 2.38
N TYR A 48 -5.57 1.10 2.09
CA TYR A 48 -6.50 1.61 1.08
C TYR A 48 -7.35 2.74 1.68
N VAL A 49 -7.35 3.89 1.03
CA VAL A 49 -8.09 5.08 1.45
C VAL A 49 -8.93 5.55 0.27
N ARG A 50 -10.25 5.68 0.42
CA ARG A 50 -11.05 6.23 -0.69
C ARG A 50 -10.59 7.65 -0.97
N PHE A 51 -10.35 7.98 -2.22
CA PHE A 51 -10.15 9.36 -2.62
C PHE A 51 -11.51 10.08 -2.58
N ASN A 52 -11.56 11.17 -1.84
CA ASN A 52 -12.74 12.01 -1.70
C ASN A 52 -12.24 13.45 -1.68
N SER A 53 -12.45 14.18 -2.78
CA SER A 53 -11.87 15.51 -2.96
C SER A 53 -12.25 16.46 -1.81
N GLY A 54 -11.27 16.84 -0.98
CA GLY A 54 -11.47 17.70 0.18
C GLY A 54 -12.25 17.07 1.34
N GLY A 55 -12.60 15.79 1.23
CA GLY A 55 -13.27 15.01 2.27
C GLY A 55 -12.28 14.44 3.29
N VAL A 56 -12.77 14.22 4.50
CA VAL A 56 -12.01 13.53 5.56
C VAL A 56 -12.40 12.06 5.55
N VAL A 57 -11.42 11.18 5.36
CA VAL A 57 -11.57 9.73 5.43
C VAL A 57 -10.93 9.20 6.70
N LYS A 58 -11.69 8.45 7.51
CA LYS A 58 -11.22 7.90 8.78
C LYS A 58 -10.69 6.49 8.60
N TYR A 59 -9.44 6.29 8.94
CA TYR A 59 -8.78 4.99 9.03
C TYR A 59 -8.53 4.62 10.49
N ASN A 60 -9.13 3.53 10.92
CA ASN A 60 -9.06 3.06 12.31
C ASN A 60 -7.94 2.02 12.45
N LEU A 61 -6.75 2.45 12.89
CA LEU A 61 -5.62 1.57 13.11
C LEU A 61 -5.73 0.89 14.49
N PRO A 62 -5.89 -0.44 14.58
CA PRO A 62 -6.04 -1.10 15.87
C PRO A 62 -4.73 -1.18 16.64
N ILE A 63 -4.79 -0.92 17.95
CA ILE A 63 -3.70 -1.11 18.91
C ILE A 63 -4.12 -2.21 19.88
N LEU A 64 -3.30 -3.25 20.00
CA LEU A 64 -3.50 -4.38 20.88
C LEU A 64 -2.60 -4.29 22.11
N MET A 65 -3.13 -4.74 23.23
CA MET A 65 -2.33 -5.05 24.42
C MET A 65 -2.18 -6.56 24.52
N SER A 66 -0.98 -7.04 24.23
CA SER A 66 -0.63 -8.46 24.28
C SER A 66 -0.07 -8.81 25.66
N GLY A 67 -0.41 -9.97 26.20
CA GLY A 67 0.09 -10.46 27.49
C GLY A 67 -0.80 -11.58 28.02
N SER A 68 -0.32 -12.34 29.01
CA SER A 68 -1.15 -13.37 29.67
C SER A 68 -1.97 -12.83 30.85
N THR A 69 -1.74 -11.57 31.22
CA THR A 69 -2.46 -10.86 32.28
C THR A 69 -3.49 -9.91 31.65
N VAL A 70 -4.59 -9.67 32.37
CA VAL A 70 -5.59 -8.69 31.94
C VAL A 70 -5.04 -7.28 32.19
N ASN A 71 -5.32 -6.35 31.27
CA ASN A 71 -5.04 -4.94 31.52
C ASN A 71 -5.89 -4.46 32.70
N THR A 72 -5.30 -4.17 33.87
CA THR A 72 -6.05 -3.80 35.08
C THR A 72 -6.13 -2.29 35.33
N GLN A 73 -5.49 -1.49 34.47
CA GLN A 73 -5.37 -0.04 34.63
C GLN A 73 -5.68 0.66 33.32
N ASN A 74 -6.14 1.91 33.40
CA ASN A 74 -6.25 2.75 32.23
C ASN A 74 -4.83 3.16 31.80
N ARG A 75 -4.53 2.98 30.52
CA ARG A 75 -3.22 3.26 29.95
C ARG A 75 -3.32 4.32 28.89
N THR A 76 -2.32 5.18 28.83
CA THR A 76 -2.21 6.20 27.77
C THR A 76 -1.10 5.78 26.83
N ILE A 77 -1.45 5.21 25.68
CA ILE A 77 -0.47 4.76 24.68
C ILE A 77 -0.03 5.98 23.88
N HIS A 78 1.27 6.25 23.83
CA HIS A 78 1.84 7.36 23.07
C HIS A 78 2.28 6.91 21.68
N ILE A 79 1.89 7.67 20.66
CA ILE A 79 2.17 7.42 19.24
C ILE A 79 2.96 8.59 18.69
N GLY A 80 3.98 8.29 17.88
CA GLY A 80 4.76 9.29 17.17
C GLY A 80 5.13 8.85 15.77
N LEU A 81 5.74 9.76 15.01
CA LEU A 81 6.30 9.45 13.69
C LEU A 81 7.61 8.67 13.82
N ASP A 82 7.92 7.82 12.84
CA ASP A 82 9.15 7.01 12.78
C ASP A 82 9.90 7.18 11.44
N PRO A 83 10.36 8.40 11.10
CA PRO A 83 11.10 8.66 9.86
C PRO A 83 12.42 7.88 9.77
N ASP A 84 13.08 7.63 10.90
CA ASP A 84 14.35 6.92 10.95
C ASP A 84 14.19 5.48 10.45
N THR A 85 13.13 4.80 10.87
CA THR A 85 12.88 3.44 10.38
C THR A 85 12.46 3.42 8.92
N LEU A 86 11.74 4.45 8.45
CA LEU A 86 11.43 4.59 7.03
C LEU A 86 12.72 4.76 6.19
N ALA A 87 13.68 5.55 6.68
CA ALA A 87 14.96 5.73 6.02
C ALA A 87 15.76 4.42 5.95
N VAL A 88 15.84 3.67 7.06
CA VAL A 88 16.49 2.36 7.08
C VAL A 88 15.79 1.37 6.14
N LEU A 89 14.46 1.33 6.13
CA LEU A 89 13.68 0.48 5.24
C LEU A 89 13.95 0.80 3.76
N ASN A 90 14.04 2.08 3.42
CA ASN A 90 14.37 2.51 2.07
C ASN A 90 15.78 2.09 1.63
N GLU A 91 16.78 2.28 2.51
CA GLU A 91 18.15 1.86 2.22
C GLU A 91 18.26 0.33 2.08
N GLU A 92 17.63 -0.43 2.98
CA GLU A 92 17.57 -1.89 2.94
C GLU A 92 16.91 -2.40 1.64
N GLN A 93 15.82 -1.75 1.20
CA GLN A 93 15.02 -2.20 0.06
C GLN A 93 15.55 -1.74 -1.29
N TYR A 94 16.03 -0.50 -1.40
CA TYR A 94 16.32 0.15 -2.68
C TYR A 94 17.79 0.55 -2.86
N GLY A 95 18.62 0.46 -1.81
CA GLY A 95 20.02 0.90 -1.83
C GLY A 95 20.11 2.39 -2.16
N HIS A 96 20.94 2.78 -3.12
CA HIS A 96 21.13 4.19 -3.51
C HIS A 96 20.13 4.72 -4.55
N ARG A 97 19.06 3.97 -4.86
CA ARG A 97 18.02 4.39 -5.83
C ARG A 97 16.92 5.19 -5.13
N GLU A 98 17.24 6.42 -4.75
CA GLU A 98 16.36 7.32 -3.99
C GLU A 98 15.04 7.62 -4.70
N GLU A 99 15.02 7.55 -6.03
CA GLU A 99 13.81 7.74 -6.84
C GLU A 99 12.77 6.65 -6.56
N LEU A 100 13.18 5.49 -6.04
CA LEU A 100 12.31 4.37 -5.69
C LEU A 100 11.93 4.38 -4.21
N TYR A 101 12.39 5.33 -3.42
CA TYR A 101 12.10 5.34 -1.99
C TYR A 101 10.63 5.58 -1.70
N PHE A 102 10.16 4.98 -0.61
CA PHE A 102 8.97 5.42 0.07
C PHE A 102 9.20 6.83 0.64
N ARG A 103 8.23 7.72 0.44
CA ARG A 103 8.28 9.10 0.93
C ARG A 103 7.33 9.25 2.11
N GLN A 104 7.77 9.95 3.14
CA GLN A 104 6.89 10.28 4.26
C GLN A 104 5.73 11.15 3.75
N LEU A 105 4.50 10.75 4.10
CA LEU A 105 3.30 11.51 3.81
C LEU A 105 3.40 12.90 4.45
N PRO A 106 3.20 14.00 3.69
CA PRO A 106 3.22 15.34 4.24
C PRO A 106 2.13 15.54 5.30
N SER A 107 2.42 16.31 6.34
CA SER A 107 1.53 16.51 7.49
C SER A 107 0.19 17.17 7.16
N GLN A 108 0.08 17.85 6.03
CA GLN A 108 -1.20 18.43 5.58
C GLN A 108 -2.25 17.38 5.20
N TYR A 109 -1.84 16.15 4.89
CA TYR A 109 -2.73 15.09 4.39
C TYR A 109 -3.26 14.15 5.48
N TYR A 110 -2.81 14.30 6.73
CA TYR A 110 -3.28 13.46 7.84
C TYR A 110 -3.40 14.23 9.15
N ASN A 111 -4.32 13.77 9.99
CA ASN A 111 -4.48 14.21 11.36
C ASN A 111 -4.72 12.99 12.24
N MET A 112 -4.05 12.92 13.40
CA MET A 112 -4.23 11.82 14.36
C MET A 112 -3.90 12.31 15.76
N PRO A 113 -4.49 11.74 16.82
CA PRO A 113 -4.07 12.03 18.17
C PRO A 113 -2.68 11.42 18.43
N GLU A 114 -1.86 12.11 19.23
CA GLU A 114 -0.56 11.61 19.68
C GLU A 114 -0.68 10.58 20.82
N THR A 115 -1.88 10.43 21.37
CA THR A 115 -2.17 9.51 22.47
C THR A 115 -3.49 8.80 22.27
N VAL A 116 -3.55 7.52 22.64
CA VAL A 116 -4.78 6.72 22.67
C VAL A 116 -4.96 6.15 24.06
N GLU A 117 -6.14 6.38 24.65
CA GLU A 117 -6.51 5.74 25.91
C GLU A 117 -6.94 4.30 25.69
N MET A 118 -6.48 3.40 26.55
CA MET A 118 -6.93 2.01 26.65
C MET A 118 -7.44 1.76 28.06
N LEU A 119 -8.72 1.46 28.19
CA LEU A 119 -9.36 1.34 29.50
C LEU A 119 -8.97 0.03 30.20
N ALA A 120 -9.05 0.03 31.53
CA ALA A 120 -8.91 -1.18 32.33
C ALA A 120 -9.95 -2.24 31.88
N GLY A 121 -9.49 -3.47 31.69
CA GLY A 121 -10.26 -4.60 31.18
C GLY A 121 -10.21 -4.75 29.66
N GLU A 122 -9.79 -3.72 28.92
CA GLU A 122 -9.69 -3.75 27.46
C GLU A 122 -8.30 -4.19 26.99
N SER A 123 -8.26 -4.91 25.87
CA SER A 123 -7.02 -5.33 25.18
C SER A 123 -6.93 -4.79 23.75
N LEU A 124 -7.89 -3.97 23.34
CA LEU A 124 -8.00 -3.38 22.02
C LEU A 124 -8.39 -1.91 22.17
N ALA A 125 -7.56 -1.04 21.62
CA ALA A 125 -7.87 0.36 21.39
C ALA A 125 -7.73 0.68 19.89
N VAL A 126 -8.18 1.85 19.48
CA VAL A 126 -8.15 2.27 18.07
C VAL A 126 -7.52 3.65 17.97
N LEU A 127 -6.51 3.79 17.11
CA LEU A 127 -5.97 5.07 16.68
C LEU A 127 -6.77 5.55 15.46
N PRO A 128 -7.59 6.61 15.60
CA PRO A 128 -8.26 7.22 14.45
C PRO A 128 -7.25 8.09 13.68
N VAL A 129 -6.91 7.68 12.47
CA VAL A 129 -6.13 8.48 11.53
C VAL A 129 -7.10 9.08 10.51
N GLU A 130 -7.15 10.39 10.45
CA GLU A 130 -8.00 11.14 9.51
C GLU A 130 -7.15 11.58 8.32
N PHE A 131 -7.46 11.08 7.13
CA PHE A 131 -6.79 11.46 5.88
C PHE A 131 -7.63 12.51 5.14
N THR A 132 -6.96 13.55 4.65
CA THR A 132 -7.57 14.57 3.78
C THR A 132 -6.74 14.65 2.52
N LEU A 133 -7.11 13.88 1.49
CA LEU A 133 -6.36 13.79 0.24
C LEU A 133 -6.91 14.78 -0.79
N ASP A 134 -6.02 15.31 -1.63
CA ASP A 134 -6.39 16.15 -2.76
C ASP A 134 -5.56 15.79 -4.00
N GLU A 135 -5.92 16.41 -5.13
CA GLU A 135 -5.34 16.16 -6.46
C GLU A 135 -3.85 16.56 -6.55
N SER A 136 -3.33 17.32 -5.57
CA SER A 136 -1.91 17.71 -5.54
C SER A 136 -0.98 16.64 -4.98
N LEU A 137 -1.52 15.58 -4.38
CA LEU A 137 -0.74 14.43 -3.91
C LEU A 137 -0.35 13.51 -5.09
N ASP A 138 0.85 13.73 -5.62
CA ASP A 138 1.41 12.95 -6.74
C ASP A 138 1.56 11.46 -6.39
N GLN A 139 0.66 10.60 -6.88
CA GLN A 139 0.69 9.15 -6.64
C GLN A 139 1.82 8.42 -7.40
N SER A 140 2.67 9.13 -8.14
CA SER A 140 3.89 8.51 -8.70
C SER A 140 4.98 8.31 -7.65
N ASP A 141 4.83 8.94 -6.49
CA ASP A 141 5.59 8.65 -5.28
C ASP A 141 4.87 7.62 -4.40
N LYS A 142 5.65 6.83 -3.66
CA LYS A 142 5.12 5.81 -2.74
C LYS A 142 4.95 6.42 -1.34
N TRP A 143 3.76 6.91 -1.02
CA TRP A 143 3.50 7.64 0.22
C TRP A 143 3.31 6.74 1.43
N VAL A 144 4.10 6.95 2.47
CA VAL A 144 4.03 6.19 3.73
C VAL A 144 3.79 7.13 4.90
N LEU A 145 2.85 6.78 5.78
CA LEU A 145 2.75 7.38 7.12
C LEU A 145 3.47 6.46 8.12
N PRO A 146 4.72 6.79 8.53
CA PRO A 146 5.51 5.94 9.41
C PRO A 146 5.15 6.21 10.87
N LEU A 147 4.53 5.24 11.54
CA LEU A 147 4.10 5.35 12.94
C LEU A 147 4.89 4.42 13.85
N GLN A 148 5.11 4.86 15.08
CA GLN A 148 5.65 4.03 16.16
C GLN A 148 4.91 4.28 17.47
N ILE A 149 4.82 3.23 18.28
CA ILE A 149 4.47 3.33 19.70
C ILE A 149 5.72 3.78 20.44
N LEU A 150 5.66 4.94 21.09
CA LEU A 150 6.78 5.52 21.81
C LEU A 150 7.07 4.71 23.09
N THR A 151 8.33 4.72 23.49
CA THR A 151 8.83 4.06 24.70
C THR A 151 9.51 5.09 25.61
N ASP A 152 9.09 5.15 26.86
CA ASP A 152 9.74 5.94 27.90
C ASP A 152 9.65 5.18 29.25
N PRO A 153 10.67 5.21 30.12
CA PRO A 153 10.62 4.56 31.42
C PRO A 153 9.49 5.06 32.35
N SER A 154 8.93 6.24 32.10
CA SER A 154 7.80 6.79 32.84
C SER A 154 6.43 6.26 32.39
N TYR A 155 6.36 5.60 31.23
CA TYR A 155 5.12 5.05 30.71
C TYR A 155 4.73 3.78 31.47
N ASP A 156 3.42 3.57 31.59
CA ASP A 156 2.85 2.46 32.34
C ASP A 156 2.78 1.17 31.50
N TYR A 157 3.13 1.21 30.22
CA TYR A 157 3.14 0.08 29.29
C TYR A 157 4.53 -0.13 28.67
N GLN A 158 4.75 -1.31 28.09
CA GLN A 158 5.92 -1.59 27.26
C GLN A 158 5.52 -1.68 25.79
N ALA A 159 6.25 -1.05 24.87
CA ALA A 159 6.03 -1.32 23.44
C ALA A 159 6.57 -2.71 23.10
N ASN A 160 5.85 -3.46 22.25
CA ASN A 160 6.26 -4.81 21.88
C ASN A 160 7.65 -4.79 21.20
N PRO A 161 8.64 -5.56 21.68
CA PRO A 161 10.01 -5.50 21.16
C PRO A 161 10.15 -6.05 19.74
N ARG A 162 9.15 -6.79 19.22
CA ARG A 162 9.20 -7.36 17.88
C ARG A 162 9.19 -6.26 16.81
N LYS A 163 10.11 -6.35 15.84
CA LYS A 163 10.41 -5.35 14.78
C LYS A 163 9.16 -4.68 14.19
N TYR A 164 8.15 -5.48 13.85
CA TYR A 164 6.95 -5.04 13.14
C TYR A 164 5.74 -4.73 14.01
N TYR A 165 5.82 -4.94 15.33
CA TYR A 165 4.64 -4.87 16.19
C TYR A 165 4.52 -3.51 16.88
N ARG A 166 5.64 -2.86 17.22
CA ARG A 166 5.61 -1.48 17.74
C ARG A 166 5.55 -0.41 16.65
N ARG A 167 5.64 -0.79 15.37
CA ARG A 167 5.75 0.12 14.22
C ARG A 167 4.68 -0.20 13.19
N ALA A 168 4.13 0.82 12.56
CA ALA A 168 3.21 0.69 11.45
C ALA A 168 3.64 1.63 10.33
N MET A 169 4.18 1.06 9.25
CA MET A 169 4.56 1.80 8.05
C MET A 169 3.38 1.78 7.07
N LEU A 170 2.43 2.69 7.24
CA LEU A 170 1.19 2.68 6.46
C LEU A 170 1.47 3.21 5.05
N HIS A 171 1.57 2.33 4.06
CA HIS A 171 1.70 2.70 2.64
C HIS A 171 0.31 3.03 2.10
N LEU A 172 0.05 4.31 1.87
CA LEU A 172 -1.24 4.77 1.37
C LEU A 172 -1.40 4.39 -0.10
N LEU A 173 -2.48 3.70 -0.42
CA LEU A 173 -2.99 3.50 -1.77
C LEU A 173 -4.39 4.13 -1.85
N PRO A 174 -4.48 5.41 -2.24
CA PRO A 174 -5.75 6.04 -2.54
C PRO A 174 -6.48 5.26 -3.64
N PHE A 175 -7.81 5.17 -3.52
CA PHE A 175 -8.62 4.52 -4.55
C PHE A 175 -9.90 5.30 -4.87
N ASN A 176 -10.27 5.33 -6.14
CA ASN A 176 -11.60 5.68 -6.64
C ASN A 176 -12.22 4.44 -7.31
N ASP A 177 -13.39 4.62 -7.93
CA ASP A 177 -14.11 3.52 -8.58
C ASP A 177 -13.35 2.89 -9.76
N TYR A 178 -12.34 3.57 -10.29
CA TYR A 178 -11.59 3.16 -11.48
C TYR A 178 -10.12 2.81 -11.23
N SER A 179 -9.56 3.13 -10.08
CA SER A 179 -8.16 2.86 -9.75
C SER A 179 -7.97 1.43 -9.23
N GLY A 180 -6.77 0.87 -9.34
CA GLY A 180 -6.51 -0.48 -8.85
C GLY A 180 -5.58 -1.26 -9.77
N LEU A 181 -5.56 -2.58 -9.62
CA LEU A 181 -4.75 -3.46 -10.45
C LEU A 181 -5.59 -3.96 -11.64
N TYR A 182 -5.18 -3.62 -12.84
CA TYR A 182 -5.78 -4.09 -14.09
C TYR A 182 -4.98 -5.25 -14.66
N ASP A 183 -5.67 -6.28 -15.15
CA ASP A 183 -5.13 -7.25 -16.09
C ASP A 183 -4.74 -6.52 -17.37
N ALA A 184 -3.50 -6.74 -17.81
CA ALA A 184 -2.88 -6.11 -18.96
C ALA A 184 -2.50 -7.12 -20.04
N SER A 185 -3.03 -8.35 -19.97
CA SER A 185 -2.71 -9.42 -20.92
C SER A 185 -3.06 -9.06 -22.38
N GLN A 186 -4.10 -8.24 -22.57
CA GLN A 186 -4.52 -7.72 -23.88
C GLN A 186 -3.97 -6.34 -24.22
N TYR A 187 -3.24 -5.71 -23.30
CA TYR A 187 -2.64 -4.40 -23.48
C TYR A 187 -1.25 -4.55 -24.10
N LYS A 188 -1.15 -4.24 -25.39
CA LYS A 188 0.03 -4.55 -26.20
C LYS A 188 0.76 -3.28 -26.58
N CYS A 189 2.06 -3.24 -26.34
CA CYS A 189 2.93 -2.14 -26.72
C CYS A 189 3.87 -2.58 -27.85
N TYR A 190 3.73 -1.98 -29.02
CA TYR A 190 4.51 -2.28 -30.22
C TYR A 190 5.54 -1.19 -30.49
N LEU A 191 6.66 -1.56 -31.07
CA LEU A 191 7.58 -0.59 -31.66
C LEU A 191 6.92 -0.01 -32.93
N GLU A 192 6.98 1.30 -33.14
CA GLU A 192 6.41 1.90 -34.34
C GLU A 192 7.09 1.33 -35.60
N GLY A 193 6.27 0.87 -36.55
CA GLY A 193 6.73 0.19 -37.77
C GLY A 193 6.88 -1.32 -37.66
N ASP A 194 6.80 -1.91 -36.46
CA ASP A 194 6.83 -3.36 -36.24
C ASP A 194 5.70 -3.83 -35.32
N LYS A 195 4.65 -4.42 -35.93
CA LYS A 195 3.51 -5.02 -35.21
C LYS A 195 3.64 -6.54 -35.00
N THR A 196 4.81 -7.13 -35.25
CA THR A 196 4.95 -8.60 -35.20
C THR A 196 5.05 -9.14 -33.78
N VAL A 197 5.76 -8.45 -32.88
CA VAL A 197 5.99 -8.89 -31.50
C VAL A 197 5.67 -7.75 -30.53
N PRO A 198 4.60 -7.86 -29.73
CA PRO A 198 4.30 -6.87 -28.69
C PRO A 198 5.16 -7.07 -27.45
N LEU A 199 5.48 -5.96 -26.79
CA LEU A 199 5.86 -5.92 -25.39
C LEU A 199 4.58 -5.98 -24.55
N THR A 200 4.53 -6.88 -23.58
CA THR A 200 3.35 -7.15 -22.75
C THR A 200 3.74 -7.24 -21.28
N VAL A 201 2.82 -6.83 -20.41
CA VAL A 201 2.90 -7.03 -18.95
C VAL A 201 1.66 -7.78 -18.50
N GLU A 202 1.76 -8.54 -17.41
CA GLU A 202 0.62 -9.30 -16.88
C GLU A 202 -0.44 -8.36 -16.30
N SER A 203 0.00 -7.33 -15.57
CA SER A 203 -0.87 -6.36 -14.94
C SER A 203 -0.26 -4.97 -14.96
N THR A 204 -1.13 -3.96 -14.83
CA THR A 204 -0.73 -2.56 -14.64
C THR A 204 -1.57 -1.95 -13.53
N ARG A 205 -0.95 -1.12 -12.69
CA ARG A 205 -1.67 -0.41 -11.63
C ARG A 205 -2.10 0.96 -12.15
N ALA A 206 -3.40 1.24 -12.01
CA ALA A 206 -3.99 2.55 -12.17
C ALA A 206 -4.00 3.28 -10.82
N TYR A 207 -3.41 4.47 -10.79
CA TYR A 207 -3.32 5.34 -9.62
C TYR A 207 -4.37 6.44 -9.70
N VAL A 208 -4.88 6.87 -8.55
CA VAL A 208 -5.88 7.94 -8.49
C VAL A 208 -5.26 9.30 -8.79
N VAL A 209 -6.02 10.16 -9.47
CA VAL A 209 -5.75 11.59 -9.60
C VAL A 209 -6.86 12.37 -8.91
N ASP A 210 -8.10 12.09 -9.30
CA ASP A 210 -9.33 12.67 -8.73
C ASP A 210 -10.44 11.60 -8.71
N ASP A 211 -11.69 11.98 -8.43
CA ASP A 211 -12.82 11.05 -8.36
C ASP A 211 -13.07 10.25 -9.66
N ASN A 212 -12.78 10.85 -10.82
CA ASN A 212 -13.08 10.33 -12.15
C ASN A 212 -11.85 10.23 -13.08
N THR A 213 -10.66 10.48 -12.57
CA THR A 213 -9.40 10.42 -13.33
C THR A 213 -8.42 9.49 -12.63
N ILE A 214 -7.81 8.62 -13.42
CA ILE A 214 -6.67 7.79 -13.02
C ILE A 214 -5.47 8.12 -13.89
N PHE A 215 -4.28 7.69 -13.47
CA PHE A 215 -3.17 7.55 -14.40
C PHE A 215 -2.56 6.14 -14.34
N ILE A 216 -2.02 5.73 -15.48
CA ILE A 216 -1.13 4.57 -15.62
C ILE A 216 0.22 5.05 -16.17
N TYR A 217 1.23 4.19 -16.14
CA TYR A 217 2.47 4.47 -16.86
C TYR A 217 2.41 3.93 -18.29
N ALA A 218 3.04 4.65 -19.23
CA ALA A 218 2.98 4.34 -20.65
C ALA A 218 3.68 3.00 -20.98
N GLY A 219 3.09 2.22 -21.89
CA GLY A 219 3.65 0.93 -22.28
C GLY A 219 3.88 -0.01 -21.09
N THR A 220 5.10 -0.55 -20.96
CA THR A 220 5.44 -1.54 -19.92
C THR A 220 6.06 -0.94 -18.66
N ARG A 221 6.00 0.38 -18.46
CA ARG A 221 6.55 1.02 -17.26
C ARG A 221 5.68 0.72 -16.05
N ASP A 222 6.29 0.74 -14.88
CA ASP A 222 5.64 0.64 -13.58
C ASP A 222 6.27 1.59 -12.55
N ILE A 223 5.86 1.46 -11.28
CA ILE A 223 6.31 2.32 -10.19
C ILE A 223 7.78 2.15 -9.81
N ASP A 224 8.42 1.07 -10.25
CA ASP A 224 9.82 0.77 -9.95
C ASP A 224 10.79 1.23 -11.05
N TYR A 225 10.28 1.89 -12.09
CA TYR A 225 11.09 2.61 -13.07
C TYR A 225 11.58 3.96 -12.52
N LEU A 226 12.84 4.30 -12.78
CA LEU A 226 13.46 5.57 -12.35
C LEU A 226 12.88 6.77 -13.12
N ASP A 227 12.52 6.57 -14.38
CA ASP A 227 11.97 7.58 -15.28
C ASP A 227 10.44 7.63 -15.31
N ARG A 228 9.76 6.80 -14.50
CA ARG A 228 8.30 6.60 -14.50
C ARG A 228 7.49 7.90 -14.54
N LYS A 229 7.96 8.94 -13.83
CA LYS A 229 7.25 10.23 -13.72
C LYS A 229 7.07 10.92 -15.06
N GLN A 230 7.96 10.66 -16.03
CA GLN A 230 7.90 11.24 -17.37
C GLN A 230 6.87 10.57 -18.28
N TYR A 231 6.37 9.39 -17.89
CA TYR A 231 5.55 8.51 -18.72
C TYR A 231 4.14 8.31 -18.15
N LYS A 232 3.61 9.29 -17.43
CA LYS A 232 2.23 9.24 -16.94
C LYS A 232 1.25 9.43 -18.09
N VAL A 233 0.25 8.55 -18.12
CA VAL A 233 -0.89 8.58 -19.04
C VAL A 233 -2.14 8.73 -18.20
N PHE A 234 -2.72 9.92 -18.22
CA PHE A 234 -3.95 10.26 -17.54
C PHE A 234 -5.14 9.75 -18.35
N ILE A 235 -6.13 9.21 -17.65
CA ILE A 235 -7.35 8.64 -18.21
C ILE A 235 -8.52 9.18 -17.40
N ARG A 236 -9.32 10.03 -18.01
CA ARG A 236 -10.55 10.58 -17.42
C ARG A 236 -11.76 9.83 -17.95
N PHE A 237 -12.59 9.36 -17.03
CA PHE A 237 -13.85 8.70 -17.29
C PHE A 237 -14.94 9.75 -17.55
N THR A 238 -15.60 9.65 -18.69
CA THR A 238 -16.66 10.60 -19.08
C THR A 238 -18.00 9.87 -19.24
N ASP A 239 -19.10 10.61 -19.15
CA ASP A 239 -20.44 10.07 -19.41
C ASP A 239 -20.86 10.10 -20.89
N GLU A 240 -19.97 10.51 -21.80
CA GLU A 240 -20.26 10.56 -23.23
C GLU A 240 -20.35 9.14 -23.81
N ILE A 241 -21.52 8.77 -24.31
CA ILE A 241 -21.80 7.44 -24.87
C ILE A 241 -21.17 7.33 -26.27
N VAL A 242 -20.35 6.31 -26.48
CA VAL A 242 -19.75 6.00 -27.79
C VAL A 242 -20.61 4.99 -28.55
N ASP A 243 -21.06 3.94 -27.87
CA ASP A 243 -21.98 2.94 -28.39
C ASP A 243 -22.91 2.40 -27.26
N LEU A 244 -23.70 1.37 -27.54
CA LEU A 244 -24.66 0.81 -26.57
C LEU A 244 -24.04 0.29 -25.28
N GLN A 245 -22.74 -0.01 -25.26
CA GLN A 245 -22.05 -0.67 -24.15
C GLN A 245 -20.85 0.12 -23.61
N THR A 246 -20.39 1.14 -24.35
CA THR A 246 -19.17 1.87 -24.02
C THR A 246 -19.37 3.38 -23.90
N LYS A 247 -18.63 3.95 -22.95
CA LYS A 247 -18.51 5.38 -22.73
C LYS A 247 -17.10 5.84 -23.09
N LYS A 248 -16.94 7.12 -23.40
CA LYS A 248 -15.67 7.68 -23.89
C LYS A 248 -14.68 7.90 -22.74
N LEU A 249 -13.41 7.66 -23.05
CA LEU A 249 -12.27 8.06 -22.23
C LEU A 249 -11.57 9.25 -22.88
N GLU A 250 -11.13 10.18 -22.05
CA GLU A 250 -10.16 11.18 -22.46
C GLU A 250 -8.78 10.76 -21.94
N VAL A 251 -7.78 10.80 -22.83
CA VAL A 251 -6.44 10.30 -22.54
C VAL A 251 -5.41 11.36 -22.90
N TRP A 252 -4.53 11.69 -21.97
CA TRP A 252 -3.46 12.68 -22.18
C TRP A 252 -2.22 12.37 -21.32
N SER A 253 -1.16 13.13 -21.51
CA SER A 253 0.02 13.14 -20.65
C SER A 253 0.29 14.56 -20.19
N ASP A 254 0.88 14.73 -19.01
CA ASP A 254 1.38 16.02 -18.51
C ASP A 254 2.80 16.34 -19.04
N ASN A 255 3.40 15.44 -19.80
CA ASN A 255 4.70 15.61 -20.43
C ASN A 255 4.57 15.71 -21.96
N ASP A 256 4.67 16.93 -22.50
CA ASP A 256 4.59 17.16 -23.94
C ASP A 256 5.78 16.55 -24.72
N GLU A 257 6.90 16.25 -24.06
CA GLU A 257 8.11 15.71 -24.71
C GLU A 257 7.90 14.28 -25.23
N ILE A 258 7.06 13.49 -24.55
CA ILE A 258 6.71 12.13 -25.01
C ILE A 258 5.73 12.14 -26.17
N LYS A 259 5.18 13.31 -26.56
CA LYS A 259 4.27 13.49 -27.70
C LYS A 259 3.16 12.44 -27.77
N LEU A 260 2.47 12.23 -26.66
CA LEU A 260 1.40 11.24 -26.59
C LEU A 260 0.26 11.62 -27.54
N THR A 261 -0.14 10.70 -28.42
CA THR A 261 -1.28 10.93 -29.33
C THR A 261 -2.22 9.73 -29.35
N THR A 262 -3.52 9.97 -29.19
CA THR A 262 -4.55 8.92 -29.25
C THR A 262 -4.95 8.64 -30.69
N SER A 263 -5.16 7.36 -31.03
CA SER A 263 -5.69 6.95 -32.32
C SER A 263 -7.09 6.35 -32.15
N GLY A 264 -8.08 6.92 -32.83
CA GLY A 264 -9.49 6.52 -32.65
C GLY A 264 -10.10 7.00 -31.33
N ILE A 265 -11.27 6.46 -30.99
CA ILE A 265 -12.01 6.80 -29.77
C ILE A 265 -11.61 5.82 -28.67
N GLN A 266 -11.09 6.35 -27.57
CA GLN A 266 -10.80 5.57 -26.38
C GLN A 266 -12.09 5.41 -25.58
N SER A 267 -12.32 4.22 -25.02
CA SER A 267 -13.61 3.92 -24.42
C SER A 267 -13.47 2.98 -23.23
N TYR A 268 -14.50 2.93 -22.40
CA TYR A 268 -14.60 1.98 -21.31
C TYR A 268 -16.01 1.40 -21.21
N SER A 269 -16.11 0.22 -20.60
CA SER A 269 -17.36 -0.40 -20.19
C SER A 269 -17.29 -0.82 -18.74
N ILE A 270 -18.45 -0.85 -18.09
CA ILE A 270 -18.63 -1.37 -16.74
C ILE A 270 -19.74 -2.41 -16.80
N SER A 271 -19.47 -3.61 -16.29
CA SER A 271 -20.49 -4.64 -16.09
C SER A 271 -20.49 -5.13 -14.66
N GLU A 272 -21.66 -5.53 -14.18
CA GLU A 272 -21.85 -5.98 -12.82
C GLU A 272 -22.59 -7.31 -12.81
N GLU A 273 -22.14 -8.24 -11.96
CA GLU A 273 -22.83 -9.50 -11.74
C GLU A 273 -22.67 -9.94 -10.29
N MET A 274 -23.53 -10.86 -9.84
CA MET A 274 -23.39 -11.52 -8.55
C MET A 274 -22.64 -12.84 -8.72
N ASP A 275 -21.78 -13.19 -7.78
CA ASP A 275 -21.09 -14.48 -7.82
C ASP A 275 -22.09 -15.64 -7.73
N PRO A 276 -21.99 -16.66 -8.60
CA PRO A 276 -22.95 -17.75 -8.66
C PRO A 276 -22.93 -18.65 -7.41
N LEU A 277 -21.81 -18.70 -6.68
CA LEU A 277 -21.66 -19.51 -5.47
C LEU A 277 -21.83 -18.67 -4.21
N LYS A 278 -21.29 -17.44 -4.21
CA LYS A 278 -21.36 -16.49 -3.10
C LYS A 278 -22.36 -15.39 -3.44
N VAL A 279 -23.64 -15.63 -3.19
CA VAL A 279 -24.74 -14.70 -3.55
C VAL A 279 -24.62 -13.31 -2.90
N TYR A 280 -23.78 -13.14 -1.87
CA TYR A 280 -23.49 -11.83 -1.27
C TYR A 280 -22.33 -11.07 -1.95
N LEU A 281 -21.59 -11.70 -2.86
CA LEU A 281 -20.42 -11.15 -3.50
C LEU A 281 -20.81 -10.54 -4.85
N LYS A 282 -20.78 -9.21 -4.94
CA LYS A 282 -20.95 -8.48 -6.18
C LYS A 282 -19.59 -8.33 -6.87
N LYS A 283 -19.54 -8.60 -8.18
CA LYS A 283 -18.37 -8.41 -9.04
C LYS A 283 -18.64 -7.26 -9.98
N ILE A 284 -17.73 -6.29 -10.02
CA ILE A 284 -17.76 -5.18 -10.96
C ILE A 284 -16.55 -5.33 -11.87
N PHE A 285 -16.79 -5.45 -13.17
CA PHE A 285 -15.76 -5.52 -14.18
C PHE A 285 -15.67 -4.16 -14.88
N ILE A 286 -14.46 -3.63 -14.98
CA ILE A 286 -14.17 -2.37 -15.68
C ILE A 286 -13.17 -2.69 -16.78
N THR A 287 -13.55 -2.48 -18.03
CA THR A 287 -12.67 -2.69 -19.19
C THR A 287 -12.41 -1.37 -19.88
N LEU A 288 -11.13 -1.04 -20.06
CA LEU A 288 -10.66 0.14 -20.80
C LEU A 288 -10.13 -0.33 -22.16
N ASN A 289 -10.52 0.36 -23.23
CA ASN A 289 -9.97 0.18 -24.57
C ASN A 289 -9.10 1.39 -24.90
N LEU A 290 -7.80 1.12 -25.09
CA LEU A 290 -6.78 2.15 -25.26
C LEU A 290 -6.01 1.92 -26.56
N ASN A 291 -5.80 3.02 -27.29
CA ASN A 291 -5.04 3.08 -28.51
C ASN A 291 -4.34 4.45 -28.59
N TYR A 292 -3.04 4.47 -28.32
CA TYR A 292 -2.24 5.70 -28.32
C TYR A 292 -0.80 5.40 -28.69
N SER A 293 -0.08 6.41 -29.17
CA SER A 293 1.37 6.36 -29.37
C SER A 293 2.07 7.28 -28.39
N PHE A 294 3.33 6.99 -28.09
CA PHE A 294 4.20 7.84 -27.29
C PHE A 294 5.67 7.65 -27.67
N LYS A 295 6.51 8.61 -27.29
CA LYS A 295 7.95 8.58 -27.47
C LYS A 295 8.65 8.28 -26.15
N ASP A 296 9.50 7.27 -26.18
CA ASP A 296 10.50 7.02 -25.18
C ASP A 296 11.72 7.90 -25.46
N ILE A 297 12.01 8.81 -24.54
CA ILE A 297 13.09 9.81 -24.62
C ILE A 297 14.23 9.52 -23.62
N THR A 298 14.12 8.45 -22.83
CA THR A 298 15.01 8.18 -21.68
C THR A 298 15.90 6.98 -21.90
N GLN A 299 15.48 5.99 -22.68
CA GLN A 299 16.28 4.77 -22.88
C GLN A 299 17.57 5.01 -23.69
N ILE A 300 17.52 5.88 -24.71
CA ILE A 300 18.67 6.15 -25.58
C ILE A 300 19.02 7.64 -25.51
N PRO A 301 20.18 8.01 -24.95
CA PRO A 301 20.62 9.40 -24.92
C PRO A 301 20.65 10.04 -26.32
N GLY A 302 19.88 11.10 -26.50
CA GLY A 302 19.84 11.87 -27.75
C GLY A 302 19.00 11.25 -28.88
N ALA A 303 18.28 10.15 -28.64
CA ALA A 303 17.35 9.56 -29.58
C ALA A 303 16.00 9.29 -28.91
N SER A 304 14.95 9.13 -29.73
CA SER A 304 13.63 8.74 -29.24
C SER A 304 13.17 7.46 -29.92
N ILE A 305 12.58 6.55 -29.15
CA ILE A 305 11.92 5.35 -29.67
C ILE A 305 10.42 5.59 -29.64
N ASN A 306 9.75 5.43 -30.78
CA ASN A 306 8.30 5.60 -30.83
C ASN A 306 7.62 4.25 -30.60
N TYR A 307 6.63 4.24 -29.72
CA TYR A 307 5.81 3.08 -29.39
C TYR A 307 4.35 3.34 -29.73
N GLN A 308 3.65 2.27 -30.12
CA GLN A 308 2.21 2.23 -30.31
C GLN A 308 1.60 1.24 -29.32
N VAL A 309 0.70 1.74 -28.47
CA VAL A 309 -0.09 0.93 -27.55
C VAL A 309 -1.46 0.70 -28.17
N GLU A 310 -1.93 -0.55 -28.11
CA GLU A 310 -3.23 -0.96 -28.60
C GLU A 310 -3.73 -2.15 -27.77
N GLY A 311 -4.97 -2.07 -27.27
CA GLY A 311 -5.61 -3.19 -26.60
C GLY A 311 -6.50 -2.78 -25.44
N SER A 312 -6.72 -3.71 -24.53
CA SER A 312 -7.60 -3.49 -23.38
C SER A 312 -6.95 -3.80 -22.04
N LEU A 313 -7.40 -3.06 -21.03
CA LEU A 313 -7.10 -3.28 -19.62
C LEU A 313 -8.40 -3.70 -18.92
N SER A 314 -8.38 -4.74 -18.10
CA SER A 314 -9.57 -5.18 -17.36
C SER A 314 -9.33 -5.30 -15.87
N MET A 315 -10.19 -4.71 -15.06
CA MET A 315 -10.13 -4.80 -13.60
C MET A 315 -11.39 -5.47 -13.07
N LEU A 316 -11.21 -6.32 -12.05
CA LEU A 316 -12.29 -6.89 -11.25
C LEU A 316 -12.26 -6.27 -9.86
N ARG A 317 -13.39 -5.68 -9.46
CA ARG A 317 -13.65 -5.28 -8.07
C ARG A 317 -14.68 -6.20 -7.45
N GLN A 318 -14.36 -6.71 -6.27
CA GLN A 318 -15.24 -7.59 -5.50
C GLN A 318 -15.78 -6.84 -4.28
N LEU A 319 -17.10 -6.83 -4.13
CA LEU A 319 -17.80 -6.16 -3.03
C LEU A 319 -18.61 -7.18 -2.23
N ASN A 320 -18.40 -7.22 -0.92
CA ASN A 320 -19.23 -7.98 0.00
C ASN A 320 -20.44 -7.15 0.43
N THR A 321 -21.58 -7.40 -0.21
CA THR A 321 -22.83 -6.66 0.01
C THR A 321 -23.44 -6.83 1.41
N LEU A 322 -22.89 -7.72 2.26
CA LEU A 322 -23.27 -7.82 3.67
C LEU A 322 -22.66 -6.72 4.54
N ILE A 323 -21.62 -6.04 4.05
CA ILE A 323 -20.98 -4.93 4.75
C ILE A 323 -21.59 -3.64 4.18
N PRO A 324 -22.30 -2.83 5.00
CA PRO A 324 -23.01 -1.65 4.52
C PRO A 324 -22.08 -0.46 4.21
N ASP A 325 -20.89 -0.45 4.81
CA ASP A 325 -19.88 0.59 4.56
C ASP A 325 -19.21 0.34 3.20
N GLU A 326 -19.29 1.33 2.32
CA GLU A 326 -18.89 1.21 0.92
C GLU A 326 -17.38 1.00 0.72
N ASP A 327 -16.57 1.36 1.71
CA ASP A 327 -15.12 1.22 1.68
C ASP A 327 -14.68 -0.11 2.27
N GLN A 328 -15.38 -0.56 3.32
CA GLN A 328 -15.10 -1.83 3.99
C GLN A 328 -15.69 -3.04 3.26
N GLN A 329 -16.68 -2.85 2.39
CA GLN A 329 -17.21 -3.95 1.57
C GLN A 329 -16.21 -4.45 0.51
N ILE A 330 -15.22 -3.65 0.13
CA ILE A 330 -14.25 -4.04 -0.91
C ILE A 330 -13.36 -5.17 -0.39
N GLN A 331 -13.31 -6.27 -1.15
CA GLN A 331 -12.35 -7.35 -0.94
C GLN A 331 -11.13 -7.10 -1.82
N TRP A 332 -10.07 -6.58 -1.18
CA TRP A 332 -8.79 -6.22 -1.81
C TRP A 332 -7.88 -7.39 -2.13
#